data_AF-A0A1S1SZD4-F1
#
_entry.id   AF-A0A1S1SZD4-F1
#
_cell.length_a   1.000
_cell.length_b   1.000
_cell.length_c   1.000
_cell.angle_alpha   90.00
_cell.angle_beta   90.00
_cell.angle_gamma   90.00
#
_symmetry.space_group_name_H-M   'P 1'
#
loop_
_entity.id
_entity.type
_entity.pdbx_description
1 polymer ?
#
loop_
_entity_poly.entity_id
_entity_poly.type
_entity_poly.pdbx_seq_one_letter_code
_entity_poly.pdbx_strand_id
1 'polypeptide(L)'
;MDSRLRAGQACLLAPSRLAIVKALAGQGALSIREVARRVGRDVQAVHRDVTTLINAGVIDRSAEGVEFPYDRIHFEYDVNAAA
;
A
#
# COMPACT_ATOMS: atom_id res chain seq x y z
N MET A 1 18.54 22.05 10.31
CA MET A 1 17.07 22.17 10.47
C MET A 1 16.54 20.76 10.47
N ASP A 2 16.51 20.22 11.69
CA ASP A 2 16.28 18.83 12.01
C ASP A 2 14.78 18.52 11.90
N SER A 3 14.38 18.07 10.70
CA SER A 3 13.05 17.55 10.46
C SER A 3 12.95 16.20 11.17
N ARG A 4 12.58 16.26 12.46
CA ARG A 4 12.13 15.13 13.26
C ARG A 4 10.96 14.46 12.56
N LEU A 5 11.30 13.54 11.66
CA LEU A 5 10.40 12.62 10.98
C LEU A 5 9.68 11.82 12.07
N ARG A 6 8.43 12.18 12.32
CA ARG A 6 7.56 11.40 13.18
C ARG A 6 7.49 10.00 12.58
N ALA A 7 7.85 8.99 13.36
CA ALA A 7 7.77 7.56 13.03
C ALA A 7 6.39 7.08 12.51
N GLY A 8 5.39 7.96 12.40
CA GLY A 8 4.07 7.68 11.84
C GLY A 8 3.98 7.64 10.31
N GLN A 9 4.94 8.19 9.55
CA GLN A 9 4.88 8.17 8.07
C GLN A 9 5.74 7.06 7.42
N ALA A 10 6.81 6.59 8.07
CA ALA A 10 7.66 5.52 7.55
C ALA A 10 6.98 4.13 7.53
N CYS A 11 5.90 3.95 8.29
CA CYS A 11 5.19 2.68 8.36
C CYS A 11 4.15 2.51 7.23
N LEU A 12 3.96 3.49 6.34
CA LEU A 12 2.97 3.39 5.25
C LEU A 12 3.22 2.16 4.36
N LEU A 13 4.48 1.79 4.16
CA LEU A 13 4.89 0.63 3.36
C LEU A 13 5.23 -0.59 4.21
N ALA A 14 4.43 -0.85 5.26
CA ALA A 14 4.51 -2.13 5.96
C ALA A 14 4.40 -3.30 4.97
N PRO A 15 5.02 -4.47 5.23
CA PRO A 15 5.01 -5.61 4.30
C PRO A 15 3.62 -6.00 3.82
N SER A 16 2.62 -5.88 4.71
CA SER A 16 1.21 -6.15 4.43
C SER A 16 0.60 -5.21 3.38
N ARG A 17 0.99 -3.94 3.38
CA ARG A 17 0.54 -2.93 2.43
C ARG A 17 1.30 -3.01 1.11
N LEU A 18 2.61 -3.28 1.16
CA LEU A 18 3.39 -3.57 -0.05
C LEU A 18 2.86 -4.77 -0.82
N ALA A 19 2.36 -5.81 -0.12
CA ALA A 19 1.71 -6.95 -0.77
C ALA A 19 0.46 -6.53 -1.57
N ILE A 20 -0.34 -5.59 -1.04
CA ILE A 20 -1.52 -5.04 -1.73
C ILE A 20 -1.10 -4.26 -2.98
N VAL A 21 -0.11 -3.37 -2.86
CA VAL A 21 0.39 -2.59 -4.01
C VAL A 21 0.92 -3.52 -5.10
N LYS A 22 1.69 -4.56 -4.75
CA LYS A 22 2.17 -5.58 -5.70
C LYS A 22 1.03 -6.35 -6.37
N ALA A 23 -0.06 -6.64 -5.64
CA ALA A 23 -1.22 -7.34 -6.19
C ALA A 23 -2.04 -6.51 -7.18
N LEU A 24 -1.96 -5.17 -7.07
CA LEU A 24 -2.63 -4.20 -7.95
C LEU A 24 -1.77 -3.80 -9.16
N ALA A 25 -0.44 -3.81 -9.00
CA ALA A 25 0.50 -3.39 -10.03
C ALA A 25 0.30 -4.19 -11.33
N GLY A 26 -0.01 -3.48 -12.43
CA GLY A 26 -0.18 -4.07 -13.76
C GLY A 26 -1.46 -4.91 -13.96
N GLN A 27 -2.44 -4.80 -13.07
CA GLN A 27 -3.67 -5.62 -13.10
C GLN A 27 -4.94 -4.82 -13.46
N GLY A 28 -4.87 -3.48 -13.46
CA GLY A 28 -6.05 -2.62 -13.53
C GLY A 28 -6.86 -2.61 -12.24
N ALA A 29 -8.09 -2.08 -12.28
CA ALA A 29 -8.96 -1.99 -11.11
C ALA A 29 -9.42 -3.37 -10.61
N LEU A 30 -9.28 -3.61 -9.31
CA LEU A 30 -9.69 -4.84 -8.63
C LEU A 30 -10.64 -4.54 -7.47
N SER A 31 -11.61 -5.43 -7.24
CA SER A 31 -12.39 -5.36 -6.01
C SER A 31 -11.52 -5.66 -4.77
N ILE A 32 -11.88 -5.09 -3.61
CA ILE A 32 -11.18 -5.34 -2.34
C ILE A 32 -11.17 -6.85 -2.00
N ARG A 33 -12.23 -7.59 -2.36
CA ARG A 33 -12.29 -9.05 -2.17
C ARG A 33 -11.27 -9.78 -3.03
N GLU A 34 -11.10 -9.36 -4.28
CA GLU A 34 -10.10 -9.95 -5.17
C GLU A 34 -8.68 -9.67 -4.68
N VAL A 35 -8.42 -8.44 -4.22
CA VAL A 35 -7.14 -8.11 -3.57
C VAL A 35 -6.90 -9.03 -2.37
N ALA A 36 -7.91 -9.21 -1.51
CA ALA A 36 -7.82 -10.06 -0.32
C ALA A 36 -7.51 -11.53 -0.67
N ARG A 37 -8.14 -12.05 -1.72
CA ARG A 37 -7.87 -13.39 -2.25
C ARG A 37 -6.42 -13.51 -2.74
N ARG A 38 -5.92 -12.52 -3.48
CA ARG A 38 -4.55 -12.51 -4.02
C ARG A 38 -3.48 -12.44 -2.95
N VAL A 39 -3.73 -11.69 -1.86
CA VAL A 39 -2.77 -11.57 -0.75
C VAL A 39 -2.99 -12.61 0.36
N GLY A 40 -4.01 -13.48 0.25
CA GLY A 40 -4.30 -14.54 1.22
C GLY A 40 -4.69 -14.03 2.61
N ARG A 41 -5.36 -12.88 2.70
CA ARG A 41 -5.71 -12.22 3.98
C ARG A 41 -7.21 -11.98 4.10
N ASP A 42 -7.68 -11.77 5.32
CA ASP A 42 -9.06 -11.38 5.60
C ASP A 42 -9.42 -10.03 4.97
N VAL A 43 -10.65 -9.92 4.47
CA VAL A 43 -11.16 -8.75 3.75
C VAL A 43 -11.19 -7.51 4.64
N GLN A 44 -11.50 -7.60 5.94
CA GLN A 44 -11.51 -6.44 6.83
C GLN A 44 -10.11 -5.89 7.05
N ALA A 45 -9.12 -6.77 7.22
CA ALA A 45 -7.72 -6.36 7.35
C ALA A 45 -7.23 -5.66 6.07
N VAL A 46 -7.57 -6.22 4.91
CA VAL A 46 -7.24 -5.63 3.60
C VAL A 46 -7.96 -4.31 3.38
N HIS A 47 -9.23 -4.19 3.76
CA HIS A 47 -9.97 -2.94 3.64
C HIS A 47 -9.30 -1.81 4.42
N ARG A 48 -8.86 -2.05 5.66
CA ARG A 48 -8.16 -1.04 6.47
C ARG A 48 -6.84 -0.59 5.84
N ASP A 49 -6.07 -1.55 5.32
CA ASP A 49 -4.83 -1.26 4.60
C ASP A 49 -5.08 -0.49 3.29
N VAL A 50 -6.12 -0.86 2.53
CA VAL A 50 -6.55 -0.14 1.32
C VAL A 50 -6.95 1.30 1.63
N THR A 51 -7.77 1.53 2.67
CA THR A 51 -8.12 2.90 3.09
C THR A 51 -6.87 3.71 3.46
N THR A 52 -5.90 3.09 4.14
CA THR A 52 -4.64 3.76 4.50
C THR A 52 -3.84 4.15 3.26
N LEU A 53 -3.77 3.26 2.25
CA LEU A 53 -3.07 3.52 0.99
C LEU A 53 -3.76 4.59 0.15
N ILE A 54 -5.10 4.63 0.13
CA ILE A 54 -5.88 5.69 -0.54
C ILE A 54 -5.62 7.04 0.12
N ASN A 55 -5.70 7.11 1.45
CA ASN A 55 -5.47 8.36 2.18
C ASN A 55 -4.05 8.91 2.01
N ALA A 56 -3.10 8.05 1.64
CA ALA A 56 -1.73 8.42 1.35
C ALA A 56 -1.44 8.66 -0.14
N GLY A 57 -2.43 8.50 -1.03
CA GLY A 57 -2.29 8.73 -2.47
C GLY A 57 -1.49 7.65 -3.22
N VAL A 58 -1.31 6.47 -2.63
CA VAL A 58 -0.56 5.36 -3.25
C VAL A 58 -1.43 4.56 -4.22
N ILE A 59 -2.71 4.39 -3.90
CA ILE A 59 -3.70 3.70 -4.73
C ILE A 59 -4.95 4.55 -4.81
N ASP A 60 -5.70 4.41 -5.90
CA ASP A 60 -6.95 5.13 -6.10
C ASP A 60 -8.15 4.20 -6.07
N ARG A 61 -9.33 4.79 -5.82
CA ARG A 61 -10.61 4.11 -5.95
C ARG A 61 -11.31 4.62 -7.20
N SER A 62 -11.63 3.69 -8.11
CA SER A 62 -12.42 3.93 -9.30
C SER A 62 -13.83 3.34 -9.16
N ALA A 63 -14.67 3.50 -10.18
CA ALA A 63 -15.99 2.88 -10.21
C ALA A 63 -15.92 1.34 -10.26
N GLU A 64 -14.81 0.79 -10.77
CA GLU A 64 -14.61 -0.65 -10.98
C GLU A 64 -13.90 -1.33 -9.80
N GLY A 65 -13.27 -0.56 -8.91
CA GLY A 65 -12.61 -1.10 -7.72
C GLY A 65 -11.53 -0.18 -7.18
N VAL A 66 -10.44 -0.79 -6.71
CA VAL A 66 -9.21 -0.10 -6.34
C VAL A 66 -8.13 -0.44 -7.33
N GLU A 67 -7.31 0.54 -7.68
CA GLU A 67 -6.27 0.38 -8.68
C GLU A 67 -4.99 1.09 -8.27
N PHE A 68 -3.89 0.65 -8.87
CA PHE A 68 -2.61 1.30 -8.74
C PHE A 68 -2.38 2.13 -10.02
N PRO A 69 -2.56 3.46 -9.99
CA PRO A 69 -2.71 4.28 -11.21
C PRO A 69 -1.38 4.68 -11.86
N TYR A 70 -0.24 4.18 -11.36
CA TYR A 70 1.08 4.55 -11.85
C TYR A 70 1.77 3.38 -12.55
N ASP A 71 2.67 3.68 -13.50
CA ASP A 71 3.40 2.64 -14.23
C ASP A 71 4.54 2.02 -13.41
N ARG A 72 5.10 2.77 -12.46
CA ARG A 72 6.24 2.35 -11.63
C ARG A 72 6.26 3.11 -10.32
N ILE A 73 6.63 2.42 -9.24
CA ILE A 73 7.07 3.08 -8.01
C ILE A 73 8.54 2.77 -7.75
N HIS A 74 9.27 3.81 -7.38
CA HIS A 74 10.61 3.70 -6.84
C HIS A 74 10.54 4.13 -5.37
N PHE A 75 11.00 3.27 -4.46
CA PHE A 75 11.16 3.61 -3.05
C PHE A 75 12.58 3.26 -2.61
N GLU A 76 13.25 4.22 -1.99
CA GLU A 76 14.52 4.00 -1.28
C GLU A 76 14.22 3.89 0.22
N TYR A 77 14.82 2.91 0.89
CA TYR A 77 14.72 2.76 2.33
C TYR A 77 16.08 2.38 2.93
N ASP A 78 16.50 3.14 3.93
CA ASP A 78 17.72 2.88 4.68
C ASP A 78 17.38 2.14 5.97
N VAL A 79 17.99 0.98 6.18
CA VAL A 79 17.90 0.22 7.44
C VAL A 79 19.24 0.30 8.14
N ASN A 80 19.30 1.05 9.23
CA ASN A 80 20.44 1.05 10.12
C ASN A 80 20.15 0.12 11.31
N ALA A 81 21.01 -0.88 11.52
CA ALA A 81 20.99 -1.66 12.73
C ALA A 81 21.72 -0.85 13.82
N ALA A 82 21.04 -0.62 14.95
CA ALA A 82 21.75 -0.20 16.16
C ALA A 82 22.53 -1.42 16.68
N ALA A 83 23.85 -1.34 16.65
CA ALA A 83 24.73 -2.24 17.39
C ALA A 83 24.88 -1.73 18.84
#